data_AF-A0A0A9XS35-F1
#
_entry.id   AF-A0A0A9XS35-F1
#
_cell.length_a   1.000
_cell.length_b   1.000
_cell.length_c   1.000
_cell.angle_alpha   90.00
_cell.angle_beta   90.00
_cell.angle_gamma   90.00
#
_symmetry.space_group_name_H-M   'P 1'
#
loop_
_entity.id
_entity.type
_entity.pdbx_description
1 polymer ?
#
loop_
_entity_poly.entity_id
_entity_poly.type
_entity_poly.pdbx_seq_one_letter_code
_entity_poly.pdbx_strand_id
1 'polypeptide(L)'
;MIWFFGVHPIWFLVFSVASAKKPKPSVSPTTGSLFCAAVQHVFPTKFHLRTHDHFSLSSAMADQKGKIFENHLEPDKDVVVIVHEYLRGCDKPFTVDTTKAYHKARPEVQIVNACWSAGFTSLESMVGLVWALLIGYIPSSVFLPCVGDTIAKFLKRIHQESHVPWNRITLIGHSLGCQLAGDAGNKVGGKL
;
A
#
# COMPACT_ATOMS: atom_id res chain seq x y z
N MET A 1 34.44 33.43 1.08
CA MET A 1 34.71 32.16 0.37
C MET A 1 33.40 31.40 0.27
N ILE A 2 32.74 31.48 -0.88
CA ILE A 2 31.45 30.81 -1.13
C ILE A 2 31.78 29.49 -1.82
N TRP A 3 31.54 28.38 -1.15
CA TRP A 3 31.72 27.05 -1.69
C TRP A 3 30.50 26.68 -2.56
N PHE A 4 30.68 26.72 -3.87
CA PHE A 4 29.75 26.07 -4.79
C PHE A 4 29.92 24.56 -4.66
N PHE A 5 28.95 23.88 -4.07
CA PHE A 5 28.86 22.42 -4.15
C PHE A 5 28.55 22.04 -5.60
N GLY A 6 29.50 21.32 -6.20
CA GLY A 6 29.43 20.84 -7.57
C GLY A 6 28.25 19.90 -7.77
N VAL A 7 27.34 20.30 -8.67
CA VAL A 7 26.34 19.41 -9.26
C VAL A 7 27.10 18.40 -10.11
N HIS A 8 27.13 17.14 -9.67
CA HIS A 8 27.82 16.08 -10.38
C HIS A 8 27.14 15.86 -11.75
N PRO A 9 27.84 15.98 -12.89
CA PRO A 9 27.23 15.90 -14.23
C PRO A 9 26.65 14.52 -14.59
N ILE A 10 26.78 13.53 -13.70
CA ILE A 10 26.21 12.18 -13.85
C ILE A 10 24.68 12.20 -13.74
N TRP A 11 24.08 13.19 -13.07
CA TRP A 11 22.62 13.30 -12.97
C TRP A 11 21.94 13.69 -14.29
N PHE A 12 22.65 14.33 -15.23
CA PHE A 12 22.08 14.69 -16.53
C PHE A 12 22.04 13.52 -17.53
N LEU A 13 22.75 12.42 -17.27
CA LEU A 13 22.76 11.24 -18.14
C LEU A 13 21.67 10.21 -17.78
N VAL A 14 20.99 10.36 -16.64
CA VAL A 14 19.90 9.44 -16.21
C VAL A 14 18.54 9.85 -16.80
N PHE A 15 18.40 11.07 -17.34
CA PHE A 15 17.11 11.59 -17.84
C PHE A 15 16.93 11.58 -19.37
N SER A 16 17.84 10.98 -20.13
CA SER A 16 17.77 11.00 -21.60
C SER A 16 17.41 9.64 -22.23
N VAL A 17 16.37 8.96 -21.75
CA VAL A 17 15.55 8.07 -22.61
C VAL A 17 14.09 7.99 -22.10
N ALA A 18 13.43 9.13 -21.97
CA ALA A 18 11.97 9.15 -22.06
C ALA A 18 11.57 9.11 -23.54
N SER A 19 11.91 8.02 -24.23
CA SER A 19 11.29 7.71 -25.51
C SER A 19 9.82 7.45 -25.22
N ALA A 20 8.95 8.32 -25.75
CA ALA A 20 7.51 8.18 -25.71
C ALA A 20 7.12 6.82 -26.31
N LYS A 21 7.11 5.77 -25.47
CA LYS A 21 6.50 4.49 -25.82
C LYS A 21 5.04 4.80 -26.07
N LYS A 22 4.59 4.54 -27.31
CA LYS A 22 3.18 4.52 -27.69
C LYS A 22 2.39 3.81 -26.59
N PRO A 23 1.19 4.29 -26.20
CA PRO A 23 0.37 3.63 -25.21
C PRO A 23 0.20 2.17 -25.64
N LYS A 24 0.60 1.24 -24.76
CA LYS A 24 0.30 -0.18 -24.94
C LYS A 24 -1.22 -0.29 -25.14
N PRO A 25 -1.69 -1.20 -26.01
CA PRO A 25 -3.12 -1.37 -26.22
C PRO A 25 -3.78 -1.59 -24.86
N SER A 26 -4.70 -0.70 -24.53
CA SER A 26 -5.50 -0.76 -23.32
C SER A 26 -6.08 -2.16 -23.25
N VAL A 27 -5.63 -2.94 -22.25
CA VAL A 27 -6.32 -4.16 -21.87
C VAL A 27 -7.78 -3.76 -21.68
N SER A 28 -8.71 -4.48 -22.31
CA SER A 28 -10.14 -4.20 -22.18
C SER A 28 -10.49 -4.06 -20.69
N PRO A 29 -11.26 -3.03 -20.28
CA PRO A 29 -11.62 -2.80 -18.88
C PRO A 29 -12.18 -4.06 -18.19
N THR A 30 -12.90 -4.89 -18.95
CA THR A 30 -13.48 -6.16 -18.50
C THR A 30 -12.41 -7.22 -18.21
N THR A 31 -11.37 -7.32 -19.06
CA THR A 31 -10.26 -8.26 -18.89
C THR A 31 -9.37 -7.86 -17.72
N GLY A 32 -9.16 -6.55 -17.52
CA GLY A 32 -8.42 -6.02 -16.36
C GLY A 32 -9.13 -6.30 -15.03
N SER A 33 -10.46 -6.13 -14.99
CA SER A 33 -11.30 -6.42 -13.81
C SER A 33 -11.24 -7.91 -13.42
N LEU A 34 -11.41 -8.82 -14.39
CA LEU A 34 -11.29 -10.26 -14.17
C LEU A 34 -9.90 -10.67 -13.67
N PHE A 35 -8.85 -10.10 -14.26
CA PHE A 35 -7.48 -10.33 -13.82
C PHE A 35 -7.28 -9.90 -12.37
N CYS A 36 -7.73 -8.70 -12.01
CA CYS A 36 -7.57 -8.20 -10.64
C CYS A 36 -8.41 -8.99 -9.62
N ALA A 37 -9.61 -9.45 -10.00
CA ALA A 37 -10.39 -10.35 -9.16
C ALA A 37 -9.64 -11.68 -8.91
N ALA A 38 -9.04 -12.27 -9.94
CA ALA A 38 -8.22 -13.47 -9.80
C ALA A 38 -6.98 -13.23 -8.92
N VAL A 39 -6.29 -12.09 -9.11
CA VAL A 39 -5.14 -11.69 -8.27
C VAL A 39 -5.57 -11.57 -6.81
N GLN A 40 -6.69 -10.90 -6.49
CA GLN A 40 -7.14 -10.76 -5.10
C GLN A 40 -7.63 -12.08 -4.49
N HIS A 41 -8.17 -12.99 -5.31
CA HIS A 41 -8.54 -14.32 -4.84
C HIS A 41 -7.31 -15.15 -4.44
N VAL A 42 -6.24 -15.12 -5.24
CA VAL A 42 -5.01 -15.89 -4.99
C VAL A 42 -4.10 -15.19 -3.97
N PHE A 43 -4.01 -13.87 -4.05
CA PHE A 43 -3.12 -13.02 -3.27
C PHE A 43 -3.93 -11.92 -2.57
N PRO A 44 -4.69 -12.27 -1.52
CA PRO A 44 -5.59 -11.34 -0.89
C PRO A 44 -4.85 -10.20 -0.20
N THR A 45 -5.51 -9.04 -0.20
CA THR A 45 -5.15 -7.89 0.62
C THR A 45 -6.10 -7.79 1.81
N LYS A 46 -5.56 -7.95 3.02
CA LYS A 46 -6.31 -7.85 4.28
C LYS A 46 -5.92 -6.58 5.03
N PHE A 47 -6.90 -5.91 5.59
CA PHE A 47 -6.70 -4.69 6.38
C PHE A 47 -6.88 -5.02 7.85
N HIS A 48 -5.92 -4.64 8.68
CA HIS A 48 -5.95 -4.89 10.12
C HIS A 48 -5.96 -3.57 10.86
N LEU A 49 -7.01 -3.34 11.66
CA LEU A 49 -7.06 -2.21 12.59
C LEU A 49 -6.20 -2.57 13.81
N ARG A 50 -5.21 -1.71 14.07
CA ARG A 50 -4.23 -1.85 15.14
C ARG A 50 -4.54 -0.82 16.21
N THR A 51 -4.39 -1.22 17.46
CA THR A 51 -4.44 -0.32 18.61
C THR A 51 -3.17 -0.47 19.43
N HIS A 52 -2.98 0.41 20.42
CA HIS A 52 -1.87 0.31 21.35
C HIS A 52 -1.80 -1.07 22.02
N ASP A 53 -2.94 -1.63 22.41
CA ASP A 53 -3.00 -2.87 23.21
C ASP A 53 -3.16 -4.13 22.36
N HIS A 54 -3.70 -3.98 21.14
CA HIS A 54 -3.94 -5.12 20.25
C HIS A 54 -3.19 -4.95 18.95
N PHE A 55 -2.31 -5.92 18.70
CA PHE A 55 -1.75 -6.05 17.38
C PHE A 55 -2.85 -6.27 16.36
N SER A 56 -4.02 -6.86 16.59
CA SER A 56 -5.11 -6.79 15.58
C SER A 56 -6.45 -6.75 16.30
N LEU A 57 -7.04 -5.56 16.43
CA LEU A 57 -8.35 -5.40 17.05
C LEU A 57 -9.46 -5.98 16.16
N SER A 58 -9.41 -5.67 14.86
CA SER A 58 -10.34 -6.22 13.87
C SER A 58 -9.67 -6.28 12.49
N SER A 59 -10.25 -7.08 11.60
CA SER A 59 -9.78 -7.20 10.21
C SER A 59 -10.92 -6.97 9.22
N ALA A 60 -10.59 -6.45 8.04
CA ALA A 60 -11.56 -6.23 6.98
C ALA A 60 -10.94 -6.54 5.60
N MET A 61 -11.81 -6.88 4.64
CA MET A 61 -11.47 -6.93 3.22
C MET A 61 -12.18 -5.80 2.46
N ALA A 62 -11.57 -5.27 1.41
CA ALA A 62 -12.14 -4.17 0.65
C ALA A 62 -13.47 -4.54 -0.04
N ASP A 63 -13.67 -5.82 -0.36
CA ASP A 63 -14.84 -6.38 -1.05
C ASP A 63 -15.82 -7.11 -0.12
N GLN A 64 -15.61 -7.11 1.19
CA GLN A 64 -16.55 -7.73 2.12
C GLN A 64 -17.93 -7.05 2.08
N LYS A 65 -19.01 -7.83 2.23
CA LYS A 65 -20.40 -7.36 2.12
C LYS A 65 -20.83 -6.42 3.25
N GLY A 66 -20.33 -6.63 4.47
CA GLY A 66 -20.65 -5.80 5.64
C GLY A 66 -19.74 -4.58 5.77
N LYS A 67 -20.04 -3.70 6.73
CA LYS A 67 -19.21 -2.53 7.04
C LYS A 67 -17.76 -2.92 7.38
N ILE A 68 -16.80 -2.09 7.03
CA ILE A 68 -15.41 -2.29 7.50
C ILE A 68 -15.31 -2.06 9.00
N PHE A 69 -14.53 -2.94 9.65
CA PHE A 69 -14.20 -2.87 11.08
C PHE A 69 -15.39 -2.72 12.04
N GLU A 70 -16.61 -3.09 11.67
CA GLU A 70 -17.78 -3.09 12.57
C GLU A 70 -18.03 -1.73 13.28
N ASN A 71 -17.63 -0.62 12.66
CA ASN A 71 -17.64 0.76 13.21
C ASN A 71 -16.60 1.03 14.33
N HIS A 72 -15.55 0.22 14.46
CA HIS A 72 -14.42 0.54 15.34
C HIS A 72 -13.58 1.73 14.87
N LEU A 73 -13.85 2.27 13.68
CA LEU A 73 -13.22 3.51 13.22
C LEU A 73 -14.03 4.73 13.67
N GLU A 74 -13.39 5.60 14.43
CA GLU A 74 -13.95 6.85 14.95
C GLU A 74 -13.74 7.99 13.91
N PRO A 75 -14.81 8.71 13.51
CA PRO A 75 -14.75 9.72 12.44
C PRO A 75 -13.92 10.97 12.80
N ASP A 76 -13.80 11.25 14.09
CA ASP A 76 -13.12 12.40 14.67
C ASP A 76 -11.67 12.11 15.07
N LYS A 77 -11.14 10.95 14.70
CA LYS A 77 -9.73 10.59 14.90
C LYS A 77 -9.01 10.41 13.58
N ASP A 78 -7.72 10.76 13.58
CA ASP A 78 -6.88 10.56 12.40
C ASP A 78 -6.67 9.07 12.13
N VAL A 79 -6.68 8.70 10.84
CA VAL A 79 -6.44 7.34 10.37
C VAL A 79 -5.15 7.32 9.56
N VAL A 80 -4.22 6.44 9.93
CA VAL A 80 -3.01 6.21 9.14
C VAL A 80 -3.07 4.78 8.59
N VAL A 81 -3.09 4.68 7.26
CA VAL A 81 -3.04 3.41 6.55
C VAL A 81 -1.59 3.14 6.13
N ILE A 82 -1.00 2.04 6.62
CA ILE A 82 0.40 1.66 6.35
C ILE A 82 0.43 0.47 5.41
N VAL A 83 1.06 0.64 4.25
CA VAL A 83 1.27 -0.39 3.22
C VAL A 83 2.71 -0.88 3.31
N HIS A 84 2.86 -2.19 3.57
CA HIS A 84 4.18 -2.81 3.74
C HIS A 84 4.89 -3.09 2.40
N GLU A 85 6.07 -3.69 2.53
CA GLU A 85 7.06 -3.86 1.48
C GLU A 85 6.83 -5.12 0.62
N TYR A 86 7.66 -5.24 -0.42
CA TYR A 86 7.96 -6.53 -1.03
C TYR A 86 8.68 -7.46 -0.05
N LEU A 87 8.31 -8.75 -0.01
CA LEU A 87 8.81 -9.82 0.88
C LEU A 87 8.57 -9.62 2.39
N ARG A 88 8.34 -8.40 2.86
CA ARG A 88 8.15 -8.09 4.27
C ARG A 88 6.72 -7.68 4.53
N GLY A 89 5.94 -8.61 5.09
CA GLY A 89 4.54 -8.44 5.45
C GLY A 89 4.31 -7.60 6.70
N CYS A 90 3.04 -7.49 7.09
CA CYS A 90 2.64 -6.71 8.27
C CYS A 90 3.20 -7.20 9.60
N ASP A 91 3.66 -8.44 9.69
CA ASP A 91 4.28 -9.05 10.87
C ASP A 91 5.78 -8.73 10.99
N LYS A 92 6.34 -7.96 10.06
CA LYS A 92 7.77 -7.64 9.99
C LYS A 92 8.11 -6.30 10.63
N PRO A 93 9.39 -6.06 10.99
CA PRO A 93 9.82 -4.92 11.79
C PRO A 93 9.33 -3.57 11.30
N PHE A 94 9.40 -3.30 9.98
CA PHE A 94 8.91 -2.02 9.43
C PHE A 94 7.47 -1.72 9.88
N THR A 95 6.53 -2.63 9.66
CA THR A 95 5.13 -2.39 10.00
C THR A 95 4.91 -2.35 11.50
N VAL A 96 5.50 -3.30 12.24
CA VAL A 96 5.35 -3.39 13.70
C VAL A 96 5.89 -2.14 14.39
N ASP A 97 7.12 -1.75 14.07
CA ASP A 97 7.81 -0.66 14.74
C ASP A 97 7.25 0.70 14.32
N THR A 98 6.83 0.86 13.05
CA THR A 98 6.14 2.07 12.60
C THR A 98 4.79 2.23 13.29
N THR A 99 4.00 1.16 13.42
CA THR A 99 2.74 1.20 14.18
C THR A 99 2.97 1.60 15.64
N LYS A 100 3.96 1.01 16.31
CA LYS A 100 4.33 1.39 17.69
C LYS A 100 4.76 2.84 17.79
N ALA A 101 5.59 3.31 16.86
CA ALA A 101 6.07 4.68 16.83
C ALA A 101 4.91 5.68 16.66
N TYR A 102 3.94 5.37 15.79
CA TYR A 102 2.75 6.19 15.63
C TYR A 102 1.90 6.24 16.90
N HIS A 103 1.59 5.10 17.52
CA HIS A 103 0.81 5.10 18.76
C HIS A 103 1.54 5.83 19.90
N LYS A 104 2.88 5.74 19.96
CA LYS A 104 3.68 6.49 20.94
C LYS A 104 3.63 8.00 20.70
N ALA A 105 3.73 8.44 19.43
CA ALA A 105 3.78 9.86 19.07
C ALA A 105 2.39 10.51 19.00
N ARG A 106 1.36 9.74 18.66
CA ARG A 106 -0.03 10.17 18.46
C ARG A 106 -0.97 9.14 19.11
N PRO A 107 -1.21 9.20 20.43
CA PRO A 107 -1.97 8.19 21.16
C PRO A 107 -3.38 7.92 20.61
N GLU A 108 -4.02 8.92 20.03
CA GLU A 108 -5.38 8.83 19.49
C GLU A 108 -5.45 8.40 18.02
N VAL A 109 -4.31 8.18 17.35
CA VAL A 109 -4.31 7.80 15.94
C VAL A 109 -4.78 6.37 15.75
N GLN A 110 -5.62 6.15 14.74
CA GLN A 110 -6.11 4.84 14.35
C GLN A 110 -5.21 4.29 13.24
N ILE A 111 -4.55 3.17 13.49
CA ILE A 111 -3.62 2.59 12.53
C ILE A 111 -4.27 1.43 11.79
N VAL A 112 -4.26 1.47 10.47
CA VAL A 112 -4.69 0.36 9.62
C VAL A 112 -3.48 -0.15 8.86
N ASN A 113 -3.09 -1.41 9.06
CA ASN A 113 -2.09 -2.01 8.18
C ASN A 113 -2.76 -2.70 6.99
N ALA A 114 -2.31 -2.38 5.78
CA ALA A 114 -2.70 -3.04 4.55
C ALA A 114 -1.73 -4.19 4.24
N CYS A 115 -2.18 -5.41 4.51
CA CYS A 115 -1.39 -6.64 4.39
C CYS A 115 -1.68 -7.32 3.05
N TRP A 116 -0.82 -7.07 2.06
CA TRP A 116 -1.01 -7.49 0.67
C TRP A 116 -0.12 -8.69 0.33
N SER A 117 -0.74 -9.84 0.06
CA SER A 117 -0.02 -11.11 -0.14
C SER A 117 0.72 -11.19 -1.47
N ALA A 118 0.35 -10.33 -2.44
CA ALA A 118 1.02 -10.23 -3.75
C ALA A 118 2.46 -9.66 -3.64
N GLY A 119 2.87 -9.24 -2.44
CA GLY A 119 4.25 -8.93 -2.07
C GLY A 119 5.09 -10.18 -1.76
N PHE A 120 4.49 -11.38 -1.82
CA PHE A 120 5.17 -12.66 -1.58
C PHE A 120 5.89 -12.74 -0.23
N THR A 121 5.19 -12.38 0.84
CA THR A 121 5.74 -12.19 2.20
C THR A 121 6.37 -13.43 2.83
N SER A 122 6.10 -14.62 2.27
CA SER A 122 6.68 -15.90 2.71
C SER A 122 7.72 -16.47 1.73
N LEU A 123 7.94 -15.83 0.58
CA LEU A 123 8.80 -16.39 -0.47
C LEU A 123 10.26 -16.44 -0.05
N GLU A 124 10.75 -15.41 0.65
CA GLU A 124 12.11 -15.40 1.18
C GLU A 124 12.38 -16.59 2.11
N SER A 125 11.42 -16.96 2.97
CA SER A 125 11.57 -18.13 3.85
C SER A 125 11.53 -19.46 3.10
N MET A 126 10.92 -19.51 1.91
CA MET A 126 10.82 -20.73 1.11
C MET A 126 12.05 -20.98 0.25
N VAL A 127 12.59 -19.93 -0.37
CA VAL A 127 13.65 -20.06 -1.39
C VAL A 127 14.92 -19.29 -1.06
N GLY A 128 14.96 -18.55 0.05
CA GLY A 128 16.04 -17.65 0.39
C GLY A 128 15.97 -16.31 -0.37
N LEU A 129 16.67 -15.31 0.15
CA LEU A 129 16.60 -13.93 -0.35
C LEU A 129 16.98 -13.80 -1.82
N VAL A 130 18.09 -14.40 -2.24
CA VAL A 130 18.60 -14.28 -3.62
C VAL A 130 17.57 -14.78 -4.63
N TRP A 131 17.00 -15.96 -4.40
CA TRP A 131 16.00 -16.53 -5.29
C TRP A 131 14.67 -15.77 -5.23
N ALA A 132 14.25 -15.34 -4.04
CA ALA A 132 13.05 -14.53 -3.89
C ALA A 132 13.15 -13.23 -4.70
N LEU A 133 14.29 -12.53 -4.67
CA LEU A 133 14.50 -11.32 -5.47
C LEU A 133 14.42 -11.59 -6.98
N LEU A 134 14.98 -12.70 -7.45
CA LEU A 134 15.02 -13.04 -8.88
C LEU A 134 13.63 -13.40 -9.45
N ILE A 135 12.80 -14.13 -8.70
CA ILE A 135 11.56 -14.69 -9.24
C ILE A 135 10.30 -13.93 -8.82
N GLY A 136 10.30 -13.27 -7.67
CA GLY A 136 9.08 -12.68 -7.12
C GLY A 136 8.89 -11.20 -7.44
N TYR A 137 9.95 -10.45 -7.74
CA TYR A 137 9.83 -8.99 -7.90
C TYR A 137 9.03 -8.60 -9.15
N ILE A 138 9.28 -9.26 -10.28
CA ILE A 138 8.55 -8.99 -11.54
C ILE A 138 7.06 -9.28 -11.39
N PRO A 139 6.62 -10.48 -10.95
CA PRO A 139 5.19 -10.73 -10.76
C PRO A 139 4.57 -9.79 -9.73
N SER A 140 5.26 -9.48 -8.61
CA SER A 140 4.75 -8.56 -7.60
C SER A 140 4.48 -7.16 -8.18
N SER A 141 5.39 -6.68 -9.05
CA SER A 141 5.24 -5.40 -9.76
C SER A 141 4.08 -5.40 -10.75
N VAL A 142 3.80 -6.53 -11.41
CA VAL A 142 2.66 -6.69 -12.33
C VAL A 142 1.33 -6.62 -11.59
N PHE A 143 1.28 -7.05 -10.32
CA PHE A 143 0.06 -7.07 -9.53
C PHE A 143 -0.28 -5.72 -8.86
N LEU A 144 0.62 -4.74 -8.90
CA LEU A 144 0.42 -3.46 -8.21
C LEU A 144 -0.86 -2.73 -8.59
N PRO A 145 -1.28 -2.63 -9.87
CA PRO A 145 -2.53 -1.95 -10.20
C PRO A 145 -3.75 -2.57 -9.51
N CYS A 146 -3.78 -3.90 -9.39
CA CYS A 146 -4.88 -4.62 -8.75
C CYS A 146 -4.88 -4.47 -7.23
N VAL A 147 -3.70 -4.44 -6.61
CA VAL A 147 -3.56 -4.18 -5.17
C VAL A 147 -3.88 -2.72 -4.86
N GLY A 148 -3.43 -1.78 -5.70
CA GLY A 148 -3.73 -0.36 -5.58
C GLY A 148 -5.22 -0.06 -5.77
N ASP A 149 -5.92 -0.74 -6.69
CA ASP A 149 -7.39 -0.70 -6.79
C ASP A 149 -8.06 -1.13 -5.48
N THR A 150 -7.54 -2.19 -4.87
CA THR A 150 -8.06 -2.75 -3.62
C THR A 150 -7.84 -1.78 -2.45
N ILE A 151 -6.67 -1.16 -2.36
CA ILE A 151 -6.36 -0.13 -1.35
C ILE A 151 -7.22 1.12 -1.57
N ALA A 152 -7.35 1.61 -2.81
CA ALA A 152 -8.19 2.76 -3.14
C ALA A 152 -9.67 2.51 -2.80
N LYS A 153 -10.17 1.30 -3.10
CA LYS A 153 -11.51 0.87 -2.69
C LYS A 153 -11.65 0.90 -1.16
N PHE A 154 -10.66 0.38 -0.43
CA PHE A 154 -10.68 0.40 1.03
C PHE A 154 -10.68 1.81 1.61
N LEU A 155 -9.86 2.72 1.07
CA LEU A 155 -9.80 4.13 1.48
C LEU A 155 -11.15 4.84 1.26
N LYS A 156 -11.81 4.58 0.13
CA LYS A 156 -13.17 5.09 -0.12
C LYS A 156 -14.16 4.58 0.93
N ARG A 157 -14.03 3.32 1.35
CA ARG A 157 -14.87 2.75 2.42
C ARG A 157 -14.59 3.37 3.79
N ILE A 158 -13.34 3.64 4.16
CA ILE A 158 -13.01 4.42 5.39
C ILE A 158 -13.75 5.76 5.36
N HIS A 159 -13.67 6.47 4.24
CA HIS A 159 -14.33 7.76 4.11
C HIS A 159 -15.86 7.67 4.15
N GLN A 160 -16.44 6.73 3.41
CA GLN A 160 -17.89 6.65 3.20
C GLN A 160 -18.63 5.94 4.34
N GLU A 161 -18.08 4.86 4.87
CA GLU A 161 -18.75 4.01 5.87
C GLU A 161 -18.46 4.46 7.29
N SER A 162 -17.22 4.90 7.55
CA SER A 162 -16.76 5.36 8.86
C SER A 162 -16.80 6.89 9.01
N HIS A 163 -17.20 7.61 7.96
CA HIS A 163 -17.34 9.08 7.96
C HIS A 163 -16.05 9.84 8.32
N VAL A 164 -14.89 9.22 8.12
CA VAL A 164 -13.60 9.88 8.31
C VAL A 164 -13.35 10.83 7.13
N PRO A 165 -13.10 12.13 7.34
CA PRO A 165 -12.83 13.04 6.23
C PRO A 165 -11.46 12.75 5.61
N TRP A 166 -11.32 12.99 4.29
CA TRP A 166 -10.11 12.65 3.55
C TRP A 166 -8.83 13.27 4.13
N ASN A 167 -8.90 14.51 4.61
CA ASN A 167 -7.78 15.22 5.22
C ASN A 167 -7.31 14.65 6.57
N ARG A 168 -8.00 13.62 7.09
CA ARG A 168 -7.61 12.85 8.27
C ARG A 168 -7.15 11.43 7.94
N ILE A 169 -7.08 11.07 6.65
CA ILE A 169 -6.60 9.77 6.18
C ILE A 169 -5.22 9.96 5.59
N THR A 170 -4.18 9.49 6.28
CA THR A 170 -2.81 9.44 5.75
C THR A 170 -2.52 8.07 5.18
N LEU A 171 -1.96 8.00 3.98
CA LEU A 171 -1.49 6.75 3.37
C LEU A 171 0.04 6.73 3.32
N ILE A 172 0.63 5.71 3.93
CA ILE A 172 2.08 5.51 4.01
C ILE A 172 2.43 4.25 3.25
N GLY A 173 3.41 4.33 2.36
CA GLY A 173 4.00 3.18 1.71
C GLY A 173 5.48 3.10 1.98
N HIS A 174 6.03 1.89 2.04
CA HIS A 174 7.48 1.66 2.07
C HIS A 174 7.90 0.73 0.94
N SER A 175 9.05 1.01 0.33
CA SER A 175 9.58 0.24 -0.81
C SER A 175 8.51 0.14 -1.93
N LEU A 176 8.16 -1.07 -2.36
CA LEU A 176 7.11 -1.28 -3.36
C LEU A 176 5.71 -0.81 -2.90
N GLY A 177 5.49 -0.73 -1.58
CA GLY A 177 4.33 -0.09 -0.98
C GLY A 177 4.21 1.40 -1.32
N CYS A 178 5.30 2.10 -1.64
CA CYS A 178 5.25 3.49 -2.11
C CYS A 178 4.52 3.60 -3.45
N GLN A 179 4.74 2.65 -4.36
CA GLN A 179 4.05 2.63 -5.66
C GLN A 179 2.56 2.37 -5.47
N LEU A 180 2.19 1.46 -4.56
CA LEU A 180 0.80 1.22 -4.17
C LEU A 180 0.15 2.46 -3.56
N ALA A 181 0.87 3.18 -2.70
CA ALA A 181 0.38 4.40 -2.09
C ALA A 181 0.12 5.49 -3.14
N GLY A 182 1.06 5.69 -4.08
CA GLY A 182 0.90 6.64 -5.18
C GLY A 182 -0.27 6.29 -6.11
N ASP A 183 -0.37 5.02 -6.51
CA ASP A 183 -1.44 4.53 -7.38
C ASP A 183 -2.82 4.64 -6.70
N ALA A 184 -2.94 4.21 -5.44
CA ALA A 184 -4.18 4.34 -4.69
C ALA A 184 -4.57 5.82 -4.45
N GLY A 185 -3.60 6.67 -4.12
CA GLY A 185 -3.78 8.12 -3.98
C GLY A 185 -4.33 8.76 -5.26
N ASN A 186 -3.78 8.41 -6.41
CA ASN A 186 -4.28 8.84 -7.71
C ASN A 186 -5.74 8.37 -7.94
N LYS A 187 -6.07 7.13 -7.61
CA LYS A 187 -7.42 6.53 -7.79
C LYS A 187 -8.50 7.06 -6.83
N VAL A 188 -8.10 7.71 -5.74
CA VAL A 188 -9.01 8.50 -4.90
C VAL A 188 -9.04 9.98 -5.29
N GLY A 189 -8.33 10.37 -6.35
CA GLY A 189 -8.35 11.73 -6.90
C GLY A 189 -7.45 12.71 -6.16
N GLY A 190 -6.35 12.24 -5.55
CA GLY A 190 -5.40 13.10 -4.83
C GLY A 190 -5.97 13.74 -3.58
N LYS A 191 -6.94 13.09 -2.93
CA LYS A 191 -7.66 13.62 -1.75
C LYS A 191 -6.95 13.40 -0.41
N LEU A 192 -5.93 12.55 -0.38
CA LEU A 192 -5.15 12.20 0.80
C LEU A 192 -4.13 13.29 1.14
#